data_AF-A0A6I4YLJ2-F1
#
_entry.id   AF-A0A6I4YLJ2-F1
#
_cell.length_a   1.000
_cell.length_b   1.000
_cell.length_c   1.000
_cell.angle_alpha   90.00
_cell.angle_beta   90.00
_cell.angle_gamma   90.00
#
_symmetry.space_group_name_H-M   'P 1'
#
loop_
_entity.id
_entity.type
_entity.pdbx_description
1 polymer ?
#
loop_
_entity_poly.entity_id
_entity_poly.type
_entity_poly.pdbx_seq_one_letter_code
_entity_poly.pdbx_strand_id
1 'polypeptide(L)' 'MLSLIQLLDDEKCFKVVRELRWPDGVDCPHCHAPYVVKQGRDDTQRFRQRYRCL' A
#
# COMPACT_ATOMS: atom_id res chain seq x y z
N MET A 1 6.26 5.51 16.23
CA MET A 1 5.37 6.63 16.59
C MET A 1 5.03 7.35 15.29
N LEU A 2 3.80 7.26 14.79
CA LEU A 2 3.37 8.02 13.61
C LEU A 2 3.14 9.49 14.02
N SER A 3 3.81 10.44 13.36
CA SER A 3 3.48 11.86 13.54
C SER A 3 2.43 12.27 12.51
N LEU A 4 1.40 13.00 12.94
CA LEU A 4 0.32 13.47 12.06
C LEU A 4 0.86 14.32 10.88
N ILE A 5 2.04 14.94 11.06
CA ILE A 5 2.73 15.76 10.05
C ILE A 5 3.22 14.91 8.86
N GLN A 6 3.58 13.64 9.06
CA GLN A 6 3.97 12.74 7.97
C GLN A 6 2.79 12.37 7.05
N LEU A 7 1.54 12.58 7.51
CA LEU A 7 0.32 12.33 6.73
C LEU A 7 -0.05 13.49 5.80
N LEU A 8 0.62 14.65 5.87
CA LEU A 8 0.43 15.75 4.92
C LEU A 8 0.99 15.43 3.53
N ASP A 9 1.89 14.46 3.45
CA ASP A 9 2.42 13.94 2.21
C ASP A 9 1.75 12.60 1.90
N ASP A 10 0.84 12.61 0.93
CA ASP A 10 0.09 11.43 0.50
C ASP A 10 1.02 10.25 0.18
N GLU A 11 2.20 10.50 -0.41
CA GLU A 11 3.15 9.44 -0.73
C GLU A 11 3.66 8.74 0.53
N LYS A 12 4.03 9.52 1.55
CA LYS A 12 4.47 9.00 2.84
C LYS A 12 3.34 8.31 3.57
N CYS A 13 2.12 8.87 3.53
CA CYS A 13 0.93 8.24 4.09
C CYS A 13 0.70 6.83 3.49
N PHE A 14 0.67 6.71 2.16
CA PHE A 14 0.48 5.41 1.50
C PHE A 14 1.63 4.44 1.75
N LYS A 15 2.87 4.94 1.90
CA LYS A 15 4.01 4.11 2.29
C LYS A 15 3.83 3.53 3.69
N VAL A 16 3.48 4.37 4.67
CA VAL A 16 3.28 3.93 6.06
C VAL A 16 2.10 2.96 6.16
N VAL A 17 0.98 3.26 5.50
CA VAL A 17 -0.17 2.35 5.46
C VAL A 17 0.20 0.98 4.88
N ARG A 18 1.06 0.96 3.85
CA ARG A 18 1.53 -0.29 3.24
C ARG A 18 2.43 -1.09 4.18
N GLU A 19 3.39 -0.43 4.84
CA GLU A 19 4.29 -1.06 5.81
C GLU A 19 3.52 -1.62 7.02
N LEU A 20 2.50 -0.89 7.50
CA LEU A 20 1.64 -1.36 8.59
C LEU A 20 0.73 -2.52 8.18
N ARG A 21 0.23 -2.53 6.94
CA ARG A 21 -0.60 -3.62 6.42
C ARG A 21 0.20 -4.90 6.19
N TRP A 22 1.45 -4.75 5.72
CA TRP A 22 2.29 -5.85 5.26
C TRP A 22 3.69 -5.75 5.86
N PRO A 23 3.85 -6.07 7.15
CA PRO A 23 5.15 -6.01 7.81
C PRO A 23 6.15 -7.02 7.22
N ASP A 24 5.68 -8.19 6.79
CA ASP A 24 6.52 -9.30 6.33
C ASP A 24 6.55 -9.46 4.80
N GLY A 25 5.97 -8.50 4.07
CA GLY A 25 5.87 -8.55 2.62
C GLY A 25 4.43 -8.47 2.11
N VAL A 26 4.29 -8.07 0.85
CA VAL A 26 2.98 -7.78 0.27
C VAL A 26 2.26 -9.07 -0.12
N ASP A 27 1.03 -9.24 0.39
CA ASP A 27 0.10 -10.29 -0.02
C ASP A 27 -1.21 -9.70 -0.57
N CYS A 28 -2.08 -10.56 -1.10
CA CYS A 28 -3.38 -10.14 -1.58
C CYS A 28 -4.32 -9.91 -0.38
N PRO A 29 -4.86 -8.70 -0.12
CA PRO A 29 -5.62 -8.44 1.10
C PRO A 29 -6.99 -9.14 1.13
N HIS A 30 -7.40 -9.79 0.03
CA HIS A 30 -8.65 -10.54 -0.08
C HIS A 30 -8.47 -12.03 0.20
N CYS A 31 -7.37 -12.64 -0.23
CA CYS A 31 -7.14 -14.09 -0.13
C CYS A 31 -5.82 -14.48 0.54
N HIS A 32 -5.01 -13.49 0.94
CA HIS A 32 -3.68 -13.63 1.54
C HIS A 32 -2.68 -14.42 0.69
N ALA A 33 -2.93 -14.55 -0.62
CA ALA A 33 -1.97 -15.16 -1.51
C ALA A 33 -0.68 -14.30 -1.55
N PRO A 34 0.50 -14.91 -1.38
CA PRO A 34 1.78 -14.18 -1.39
C PRO A 34 2.15 -13.68 -2.79
N TYR A 35 1.49 -14.20 -3.83
CA TYR A 35 1.74 -13.87 -5.22
C TYR A 35 0.82 -12.72 -5.65
N VAL A 36 1.34 -11.51 -5.57
CA VAL A 36 0.66 -10.30 -6.06
C VAL A 36 1.50 -9.54 -7.08
N VAL A 37 0.82 -8.97 -8.08
CA VAL A 37 1.42 -8.05 -9.05
C VAL A 37 1.01 -6.61 -8.78
N LYS A 38 1.92 -5.68 -9.08
CA LYS A 38 1.69 -4.24 -9.00
C LYS A 38 0.94 -3.78 -10.25
N GLN A 39 -0.38 -3.70 -10.16
CA GLN A 39 -1.26 -3.35 -11.29
C GLN A 39 -1.46 -1.83 -11.41
N GLY A 40 -0.37 -1.08 -11.59
CA GLY A 40 -0.44 0.37 -11.71
C GLY A 40 -0.93 1.07 -10.43
N ARG A 41 -1.32 2.33 -10.53
CA ARG A 41 -1.74 3.14 -9.39
C ARG A 41 -3.19 3.58 -9.54
N ASP A 42 -3.78 4.06 -8.45
CA ASP A 42 -5.12 4.61 -8.50
C ASP A 42 -5.16 5.93 -9.29
N ASP A 43 -6.22 6.10 -10.08
CA ASP A 43 -6.39 7.24 -10.98
C ASP A 43 -6.66 8.56 -10.24
N THR A 44 -7.26 8.48 -9.05
CA THR A 44 -7.53 9.64 -8.18
C THR A 44 -6.43 9.84 -7.13
N GLN A 45 -5.84 8.74 -6.66
CA GLN A 45 -4.80 8.73 -5.63
C GLN A 45 -3.49 8.18 -6.21
N ARG A 46 -2.73 9.04 -6.87
CA ARG A 46 -1.49 8.70 -7.61
C ARG A 46 -0.40 7.97 -6.83
N PHE A 47 -0.50 7.88 -5.50
CA PHE A 47 0.45 7.19 -4.63
C PHE A 47 -0.09 5.86 -4.10
N ARG A 48 -1.39 5.60 -4.29
CA ARG A 48 -2.04 4.33 -3.95
C ARG A 48 -1.69 3.29 -5.01
N GLN A 49 -0.88 2.31 -4.63
CA GLN A 49 -0.55 1.17 -5.46
C GLN A 49 -1.71 0.17 -5.48
N ARG A 50 -2.13 -0.27 -6.68
CA ARG A 50 -3.09 -1.38 -6.82
C ARG A 50 -2.32 -2.69 -6.84
N TYR A 51 -2.78 -3.64 -6.03
CA TYR A 51 -2.25 -4.99 -5.96
C TYR A 51 -3.33 -5.94 -6.43
N ARG A 52 -2.98 -6.87 -7.32
CA ARG A 52 -3.88 -7.92 -7.78
C ARG A 52 -3.21 -9.25 -7.49
N CYS A 53 -4.01 -10.23 -7.06
CA CYS A 53 -3.50 -11.59 -7.00
C CYS A 53 -3.10 -12.04 -8.43
N LEU A 54 -2.04 -12.83 -8.51
CA LEU A 54 -1.65 -13.53 -9.74
C LEU A 54 -2.69 -14.56 -10.16
#